data_AF-A0A9D4EVS2-F1
#
_entry.id   AF-A0A9D4EVS2-F1
#
_cell.length_a   1.000
_cell.length_b   1.000
_cell.length_c   1.000
_cell.angle_alpha   90.00
_cell.angle_beta   90.00
_cell.angle_gamma   90.00
#
_symmetry.space_group_name_H-M   'P 1'
#
loop_
_entity.id
_entity.type
_entity.pdbx_description
1 polymer ?
#
loop_
_entity_poly.entity_id
_entity_poly.type
_entity_poly.pdbx_seq_one_letter_code
_entity_poly.pdbx_strand_id
1 'polypeptide(L)'
;MISDFESYCHFFHTLKIKICGSSPHSLVIGSDDERAVVKATETAFHEATHVLCTRHLRQNAIQKLIDDSVTLKQRSDILDKMG
;
A
#
# COMPACT_ATOMS: atom_id res chain seq x y z
N MET A 1 14.47 -17.86 -7.59
CA MET A 1 13.30 -16.96 -7.62
C MET A 1 13.33 -16.22 -6.29
N ILE A 2 13.47 -14.90 -6.31
CA ILE A 2 13.46 -14.09 -5.08
C ILE A 2 11.98 -13.91 -4.70
N SER A 3 11.65 -14.02 -3.42
CA SER A 3 10.28 -13.80 -2.95
C SER A 3 9.88 -12.32 -3.02
N ASP A 4 8.58 -12.04 -3.03
CA ASP A 4 8.06 -10.67 -3.03
C ASP A 4 8.57 -9.90 -1.79
N PHE A 5 8.55 -10.55 -0.62
CA PHE A 5 9.07 -9.98 0.63
C PHE A 5 10.54 -9.59 0.55
N GLU A 6 11.40 -10.46 0.00
CA GLU A 6 12.84 -10.17 -0.17
C GLU A 6 13.07 -9.02 -1.14
N SER A 7 12.29 -8.96 -2.23
CA SER A 7 12.35 -7.89 -3.21
C SER A 7 11.97 -6.54 -2.60
N TYR A 8 10.87 -6.49 -1.83
CA TYR A 8 10.46 -5.29 -1.12
C TYR A 8 11.45 -4.88 -0.01
N CYS A 9 11.99 -5.84 0.74
CA CYS A 9 13.01 -5.56 1.74
C CYS A 9 14.24 -4.89 1.13
N HIS A 10 14.70 -5.37 -0.02
CA HIS A 10 15.84 -4.78 -0.73
C HIS A 10 15.53 -3.35 -1.19
N PHE A 11 14.34 -3.12 -1.73
CA PHE A 11 13.88 -1.80 -2.15
C PHE A 11 13.83 -0.81 -0.98
N PHE A 12 13.15 -1.15 0.12
CA PHE A 12 12.98 -0.24 1.25
C PHE A 12 14.28 0.05 2.00
N HIS A 13 15.19 -0.93 2.11
CA HIS A 13 16.53 -0.66 2.65
C HIS A 13 17.34 0.29 1.76
N THR A 14 17.29 0.10 0.44
CA THR A 14 17.94 1.01 -0.51
C THR A 14 17.37 2.43 -0.38
N LEU A 15 16.05 2.54 -0.23
CA LEU A 15 15.37 3.82 -0.03
C LEU A 15 15.81 4.48 1.29
N LYS A 16 15.85 3.72 2.40
CA LYS A 16 16.29 4.19 3.72
C LYS A 16 17.67 4.83 3.67
N ILE A 17 18.63 4.18 3.01
CA ILE A 17 19.99 4.69 2.85
C ILE A 17 19.99 6.02 2.08
N LYS A 18 19.15 6.15 1.05
CA LYS A 18 19.10 7.35 0.21
C LYS A 18 18.41 8.54 0.87
N ILE A 19 17.47 8.29 1.78
CA ILE A 19 16.73 9.36 2.48
C ILE A 19 17.34 9.74 3.83
N CYS A 20 18.52 9.18 4.18
CA CYS A 20 19.27 9.49 5.39
C CYS A 20 19.48 11.02 5.53
N GLY A 21 18.78 11.61 6.51
CA GLY A 21 18.73 13.05 6.76
C GLY A 21 17.34 13.54 7.22
N SER A 22 16.28 12.77 6.94
CA SER A 22 14.92 13.02 7.46
C SER A 22 14.72 12.33 8.79
N SER A 23 14.08 12.98 9.78
CA SER A 23 13.76 12.30 11.04
C SER A 23 12.74 11.17 10.79
N PRO A 24 13.07 9.92 11.14
CA PRO A 24 12.22 8.78 10.82
C PRO A 24 10.83 8.85 11.49
N HIS A 25 10.71 9.60 12.60
CA HIS A 25 9.46 9.73 13.36
C HIS A 25 8.33 10.49 12.64
N SER A 26 8.62 11.27 11.60
CA SER A 26 7.59 11.99 10.81
C SER A 26 7.27 11.32 9.48
N LEU A 27 7.84 10.15 9.21
CA LEU A 27 7.65 9.46 7.94
C LEU A 27 6.30 8.73 7.93
N VAL A 28 5.47 9.04 6.93
CA VAL A 28 4.22 8.32 6.66
C VAL A 28 4.38 7.54 5.36
N ILE A 29 4.13 6.24 5.41
CA ILE A 29 4.24 5.34 4.25
C ILE A 29 2.85 4.78 3.96
N GLY A 30 2.32 5.10 2.78
CA GLY A 30 1.03 4.60 2.32
C GLY A 30 1.20 3.46 1.31
N SER A 31 0.63 2.29 1.58
CA SER A 31 0.54 1.18 0.60
C SER A 31 -0.82 0.49 0.64
N ASP A 32 -1.05 -0.38 -0.32
CA ASP A 32 -2.03 -1.46 -0.24
C ASP A 32 -1.74 -2.40 0.95
N ASP A 33 -2.73 -3.19 1.36
CA ASP A 33 -2.65 -4.16 2.47
C ASP A 33 -1.91 -5.45 2.06
N GLU A 34 -0.96 -5.34 1.13
CA GLU A 34 -0.15 -6.46 0.71
C GLU A 34 0.85 -6.82 1.82
N ARG A 35 0.67 -8.00 2.44
CA ARG A 35 1.45 -8.45 3.61
C ARG A 35 2.97 -8.35 3.42
N ALA A 36 3.48 -8.64 2.22
CA ALA A 36 4.91 -8.57 1.93
C ALA A 36 5.44 -7.13 1.99
N VAL A 37 4.67 -6.16 1.46
CA VAL A 37 4.99 -4.72 1.49
C VAL A 37 4.91 -4.17 2.91
N VAL A 38 3.85 -4.50 3.64
CA VAL A 38 3.66 -4.07 5.05
C VAL A 38 4.85 -4.52 5.88
N LYS A 39 5.16 -5.83 5.84
CA LYS A 39 6.27 -6.40 6.63
C LYS A 39 7.63 -5.83 6.23
N ALA A 40 7.88 -5.61 4.94
CA ALA A 40 9.13 -5.01 4.48
C ALA A 40 9.26 -3.54 4.91
N THR A 41 8.14 -2.80 4.92
CA THR A 41 8.07 -1.43 5.41
C THR A 41 8.38 -1.37 6.91
N GLU A 42 7.73 -2.20 7.72
CA GLU A 42 7.99 -2.31 9.17
C GLU A 42 9.45 -2.67 9.46
N THR A 43 10.05 -3.54 8.63
CA THR A 43 11.46 -3.96 8.79
C THR A 43 12.42 -2.79 8.52
N ALA A 44 12.20 -2.03 7.45
CA ALA A 44 13.09 -0.93 7.07
C ALA A 44 12.83 0.35 7.87
N PHE A 45 11.56 0.64 8.17
CA PHE A 45 11.08 1.90 8.76
C PHE A 45 10.18 1.63 9.97
N HIS A 46 10.71 0.93 10.98
CA HIS A 46 9.94 0.54 12.17
C HIS A 46 9.32 1.69 12.98
N GLU A 47 9.76 2.94 12.75
CA GLU A 47 9.22 4.15 13.41
C GLU A 47 8.26 4.94 12.50
N ALA A 48 8.14 4.57 11.22
CA ALA A 48 7.23 5.23 10.30
C ALA A 48 5.79 4.81 10.60
N THR A 49 4.86 5.75 10.39
CA THR A 49 3.44 5.40 10.40
C THR A 49 3.08 4.77 9.05
N HIS A 50 2.68 3.51 9.06
CA HIS A 50 2.11 2.86 7.89
C HIS A 50 0.60 3.12 7.81
N VAL A 51 0.10 3.50 6.63
CA VAL A 51 -1.31 3.76 6.40
C VAL A 51 -1.81 3.01 5.17
N LEU A 52 -3.06 2.57 5.21
CA LEU A 52 -3.71 2.00 4.04
C LEU A 52 -3.96 3.09 2.99
N CYS A 53 -3.47 2.88 1.77
CA CYS A 53 -3.71 3.80 0.67
C CYS A 53 -5.15 3.66 0.16
N THR A 54 -6.05 4.50 0.65
CA THR A 54 -7.47 4.51 0.26
C THR A 54 -7.68 4.73 -1.24
N ARG A 55 -6.76 5.45 -1.90
CA ARG A 55 -6.76 5.61 -3.37
C ARG A 55 -6.59 4.28 -4.10
N HIS A 56 -5.57 3.50 -3.73
CA HIS A 56 -5.34 2.18 -4.34
C HIS A 56 -6.45 1.20 -3.94
N LEU A 57 -6.95 1.28 -2.71
CA LEU A 57 -8.10 0.50 -2.28
C LEU A 57 -9.33 0.75 -3.16
N ARG A 58 -9.64 2.03 -3.45
CA ARG A 58 -10.74 2.40 -4.34
C ARG A 58 -10.53 1.89 -5.77
N GLN A 59 -9.32 2.00 -6.30
CA GLN A 59 -8.99 1.48 -7.64
C GLN A 59 -9.12 -0.05 -7.71
N ASN A 60 -8.61 -0.77 -6.72
CA ASN A 60 -8.72 -2.23 -6.64
C ASN A 60 -10.18 -2.66 -6.52
N ALA A 61 -10.98 -1.97 -5.72
CA ALA A 61 -12.42 -2.22 -5.60
C ALA A 61 -13.15 -1.97 -6.93
N ILE A 62 -12.86 -0.86 -7.63
CA ILE A 62 -13.44 -0.59 -8.96
C ILE A 62 -13.12 -1.72 -9.93
N GLN A 63 -11.85 -2.12 -10.03
CA GLN A 63 -11.42 -3.16 -10.96
C GLN A 63 -12.11 -4.49 -10.63
N LYS A 64 -12.14 -4.88 -9.35
CA LYS A 64 -12.81 -6.10 -8.92
C LYS A 64 -14.30 -6.11 -9.27
N LEU A 65 -14.99 -4.99 -9.07
CA LEU A 65 -16.41 -4.87 -9.42
C LEU A 65 -16.63 -4.91 -10.95
N ILE A 66 -15.68 -4.43 -11.76
CA ILE A 66 -15.71 -4.58 -13.22
C ILE A 66 -15.55 -6.05 -13.60
N ASP A 67 -14.56 -6.72 -13.02
CA ASP A 67 -14.27 -8.13 -13.30
C ASP A 67 -15.46 -9.03 -12.92
N ASP A 68 -16.16 -8.69 -11.84
CA ASP A 68 -17.38 -9.37 -11.39
C ASP A 68 -18.64 -8.93 -12.16
N SER A 69 -18.48 -8.15 -13.23
CA SER A 69 -19.57 -7.65 -14.10
C SER A 69 -20.67 -6.87 -13.37
N VAL A 70 -20.31 -6.19 -12.27
CA VAL A 70 -21.25 -5.37 -11.49
C VAL A 70 -21.64 -4.14 -12.31
N THR A 71 -22.94 -3.84 -12.32
CA THR A 71 -23.46 -2.70 -13.10
C THR A 71 -22.90 -1.37 -12.61
N LEU A 72 -22.83 -0.37 -13.50
CA LEU A 72 -22.34 0.97 -13.15
C LEU A 72 -23.09 1.58 -11.94
N LYS A 73 -24.41 1.37 -11.87
CA LYS A 73 -25.25 1.85 -10.77
C LYS A 73 -24.84 1.22 -9.43
N GLN A 74 -24.76 -0.12 -9.40
CA GLN A 74 -24.34 -0.85 -8.20
C GLN A 74 -22.90 -0.51 -7.79
N ARG A 75 -22.00 -0.27 -8.76
CA ARG A 75 -20.64 0.19 -8.49
C ARG A 75 -20.62 1.54 -7.77
N SER A 76 -21.41 2.51 -8.24
CA SER A 76 -21.52 3.83 -7.59
C SER A 76 -21.99 3.68 -6.14
N ASP A 77 -23.07 2.93 -5.91
CA ASP A 77 -23.66 2.74 -4.58
C ASP A 77 -22.70 2.06 -3.59
N ILE A 78 -21.79 1.20 -4.07
CA ILE A 78 -20.76 0.53 -3.25
C ILE A 78 -19.59 1.48 -2.96
N LEU A 79 -19.12 2.19 -3.99
CA LEU A 79 -17.94 3.08 -3.87
C LEU A 79 -18.23 4.31 -3.01
N ASP A 80 -19.46 4.82 -3.01
CA ASP A 80 -19.88 5.95 -2.16
C ASP A 80 -19.88 5.59 -0.66
N LYS A 81 -19.88 4.29 -0.32
CA LYS A 81 -19.77 3.82 1.07
C LYS A 81 -18.33 3.62 1.54
N MET A 82 -17.35 3.73 0.64
CA MET A 82 -15.93 3.49 0.94
C MET A 82 -15.18 4.74 1.44
N GLY A 83 -15.83 5.91 1.44
CA GLY A 83 -15.26 7.18 1.91
C GLY A 83 -15.88 8.38 1.24
#